data_AF-A0A1M5I657-F1
#
_entry.id   AF-A0A1M5I657-F1
#
_cell.length_a   1.000
_cell.length_b   1.000
_cell.length_c   1.000
_cell.angle_alpha   90.00
_cell.angle_beta   90.00
_cell.angle_gamma   90.00
#
_symmetry.space_group_name_H-M   'P 1'
#
loop_
_entity.id
_entity.type
_entity.pdbx_description
1 polymer ?
#
loop_
_entity_poly.entity_id
_entity_poly.type
_entity_poly.pdbx_seq_one_letter_code
_entity_poly.pdbx_strand_id
1 'polypeptide(L)'
;MATWAEIRNWQPDVIGQVGDHLAEQNKLVIGLQAELDGGRPAGWTGDAAEAAESDLRARRQALEELAARLSAAVKIIDDTEQSVRALVRSIEAMEEHAGRNGYRIENGQVVETGGSGGFLTAATLQVEVQTILAQAGTIDTELNSVLDRILSGEIDDAGATTLAAAAAAGEDRIVDEQRHRDLLARYQVRTDSTTVWPSGLTGWLAERAGFSKERITTTEAKMLDDLQTRKGLLGLKEFADIRQDALHVAEGKFEGKGLTDGHADAFRHAYWNALMTQRYGEQWAREFATAHERNPSSHHTPVAMDLRNNEVGREIARAHPDASPEELANLVEQAVKDGRMVVIDSNGTLAPSNEVKPGETRDTRNNPWPTDNPDRGDDHDPGQPSATPEQY
;
A
#
# COMPACT_ATOMS: atom_id res chain seq x y z
N MET A 1 7.48 9.93 -22.90
CA MET A 1 7.19 8.48 -22.82
C MET A 1 8.13 7.76 -23.77
N ALA A 2 8.85 6.76 -23.28
CA ALA A 2 9.76 5.95 -24.07
C ALA A 2 8.99 5.08 -25.09
N THR A 3 9.58 4.92 -26.27
CA THR A 3 9.06 4.05 -27.33
C THR A 3 9.50 2.61 -27.13
N TRP A 4 8.79 1.66 -27.74
CA TRP A 4 9.15 0.24 -27.72
C TRP A 4 10.62 -0.02 -28.12
N ALA A 5 11.09 0.69 -29.16
CA ALA A 5 12.46 0.56 -29.64
C ALA A 5 13.49 1.16 -28.68
N GLU A 6 13.17 2.24 -27.97
CA GLU A 6 14.05 2.82 -26.95
C GLU A 6 14.19 1.87 -25.75
N ILE A 7 13.07 1.33 -25.25
CA ILE A 7 13.08 0.44 -24.08
C ILE A 7 13.87 -0.84 -24.35
N ARG A 8 13.76 -1.39 -25.57
CA ARG A 8 14.57 -2.54 -26.01
C ARG A 8 16.08 -2.29 -25.91
N ASN A 9 16.50 -1.03 -26.03
CA ASN A 9 17.90 -0.64 -25.94
C ASN A 9 18.32 -0.20 -24.53
N TRP A 10 17.45 -0.28 -23.53
CA TRP A 10 17.82 -0.03 -22.15
C TRP A 10 18.80 -1.09 -21.66
N GLN A 11 19.83 -0.64 -20.92
CA GLN A 11 20.97 -1.47 -20.53
C GLN A 11 20.99 -1.63 -19.01
N PRO A 12 20.32 -2.65 -18.45
CA PRO A 12 20.28 -2.85 -17.00
C PRO A 12 21.70 -3.03 -16.42
N ASP A 13 22.60 -3.70 -17.13
CA ASP A 13 23.98 -3.90 -16.66
C ASP A 13 24.77 -2.59 -16.50
N VAL A 14 24.42 -1.53 -17.25
CA VAL A 14 25.03 -0.20 -17.08
C VAL A 14 24.46 0.51 -15.86
N ILE A 15 23.15 0.35 -15.60
CA ILE A 15 22.51 0.88 -14.38
C ILE A 15 23.14 0.23 -13.15
N GLY A 16 23.35 -1.09 -13.18
CA GLY A 16 24.00 -1.83 -12.09
C GLY A 16 25.43 -1.36 -11.80
N GLN A 17 26.22 -1.04 -12.84
CA GLN A 17 27.57 -0.47 -12.64
C GLN A 17 27.54 0.90 -11.93
N VAL A 18 26.51 1.72 -12.16
CA VAL A 18 26.32 2.98 -11.42
C VAL A 18 25.94 2.68 -9.97
N GLY A 19 25.05 1.71 -9.74
CA GLY A 19 24.67 1.23 -8.40
C GLY A 19 25.87 0.75 -7.60
N ASP A 20 26.71 -0.11 -8.21
CA ASP A 20 27.95 -0.62 -7.61
C ASP A 20 28.89 0.52 -7.20
N HIS A 21 29.09 1.50 -8.08
CA HIS A 21 29.95 2.64 -7.79
C HIS A 21 29.42 3.48 -6.61
N LEU A 22 28.12 3.74 -6.57
CA LEU A 22 27.49 4.47 -5.45
C LEU A 22 27.58 3.67 -4.16
N ALA A 23 27.42 2.35 -4.21
CA ALA A 23 27.56 1.48 -3.05
C ALA A 23 29.00 1.49 -2.50
N GLU A 24 30.02 1.56 -3.37
CA GLU A 24 31.40 1.77 -2.96
C GLU A 24 31.60 3.13 -2.27
N GLN A 25 31.04 4.21 -2.83
CA GLN A 25 31.12 5.54 -2.20
C GLN A 25 30.42 5.57 -0.83
N ASN A 26 29.25 4.95 -0.72
CA ASN A 26 28.51 4.87 0.55
C ASN A 26 29.33 4.10 1.61
N LYS A 27 29.96 2.98 1.24
CA LYS A 27 30.85 2.23 2.13
C LYS A 27 32.04 3.06 2.61
N LEU A 28 32.63 3.89 1.75
CA LEU A 28 33.71 4.80 2.14
C LEU A 28 33.23 5.83 3.16
N VAL A 29 32.04 6.43 2.96
CA VAL A 29 31.46 7.38 3.91
C VAL A 29 31.21 6.69 5.24
N ILE A 30 30.49 5.57 5.27
CA ILE A 30 30.19 4.80 6.50
C ILE A 30 31.48 4.40 7.22
N GLY A 31 32.53 4.08 6.47
CA GLY A 31 33.85 3.71 7.00
C GLY A 31 34.53 4.79 7.84
N LEU A 32 34.17 6.07 7.68
CA LEU A 32 34.75 7.21 8.41
C LEU A 32 34.31 7.28 9.89
N GLN A 33 33.40 6.40 10.33
CA GLN A 33 32.85 6.43 11.68
C GLN A 33 33.95 6.40 12.76
N ALA A 34 34.94 5.52 12.60
CA ALA A 34 36.01 5.35 13.59
C ALA A 34 36.90 6.59 13.71
N GLU A 35 37.21 7.23 12.58
CA GLU A 35 37.98 8.46 12.50
C GLU A 35 37.23 9.63 13.15
N LEU A 36 35.91 9.71 12.95
CA LEU A 36 35.06 10.73 13.59
C LEU A 36 34.96 10.54 15.11
N ASP A 37 34.86 9.29 15.57
CA ASP A 37 34.79 8.99 17.01
C ASP A 37 36.15 9.17 17.71
N GLY A 38 37.25 8.94 16.98
CA GLY A 38 38.62 9.16 17.46
C GLY A 38 39.12 10.60 17.37
N GLY A 39 38.35 11.52 16.77
CA GLY A 39 38.79 12.88 16.45
C GLY A 39 39.05 13.81 17.64
N ARG A 40 38.78 13.37 18.88
CA ARG A 40 38.93 14.20 20.09
C ARG A 40 40.24 13.86 20.86
N PRO A 41 41.21 14.78 20.94
CA PRO A 41 42.38 14.61 21.79
C PRO A 41 42.00 14.54 23.28
N ALA A 42 42.54 13.53 23.98
CA ALA A 42 42.30 13.37 25.41
C ALA A 42 42.84 14.57 26.22
N GLY A 43 42.01 15.12 27.10
CA GLY A 43 42.40 16.22 28.00
C GLY A 43 42.42 17.61 27.36
N TRP A 44 42.03 17.77 26.10
CA TRP A 44 41.88 19.09 25.48
C TRP A 44 40.57 19.76 25.92
N THR A 45 40.68 20.94 26.53
CA THR A 45 39.56 21.70 27.11
C THR A 45 39.70 23.21 26.86
N GLY A 46 38.62 23.96 27.12
CA GLY A 46 38.53 25.41 26.90
C GLY A 46 37.82 25.78 25.60
N ASP A 47 37.62 27.09 25.37
CA ASP A 47 36.79 27.62 24.28
C ASP A 47 37.15 27.08 22.89
N ALA A 48 38.45 26.89 22.60
CA ALA A 48 38.91 26.33 21.34
C ALA A 48 38.52 24.85 21.15
N ALA A 49 38.54 24.07 22.24
CA ALA A 49 38.12 22.67 22.22
C ALA A 49 36.60 22.56 22.01
N GLU A 50 35.82 23.43 22.66
CA GLU A 50 34.36 23.49 22.47
C GLU A 50 33.97 23.91 21.05
N ALA A 51 34.67 24.90 20.48
CA ALA A 51 34.46 25.32 19.10
C ALA A 51 34.77 24.21 18.09
N ALA A 52 35.88 23.48 18.28
CA ALA A 52 36.23 22.34 17.44
C ALA A 52 35.27 21.16 17.60
N GLU A 53 34.76 20.91 18.81
CA GLU A 53 33.74 19.89 19.05
C GLU A 53 32.44 20.23 18.34
N SER A 54 32.04 21.51 18.34
CA SER A 54 30.88 21.99 17.58
C SER A 54 31.06 21.80 16.07
N ASP A 55 32.23 22.16 15.51
CA ASP A 55 32.55 21.95 14.08
C ASP A 55 32.55 20.47 13.71
N LEU A 56 33.12 19.60 14.56
CA LEU A 56 33.10 18.15 14.35
C LEU A 56 31.68 17.59 14.33
N ARG A 57 30.80 18.04 15.25
CA ARG A 57 29.38 17.64 15.25
C ARG A 57 28.68 18.07 13.96
N ALA A 58 28.91 19.29 13.49
CA ALA A 58 28.33 19.76 12.23
C ALA A 58 28.82 18.95 11.02
N ARG A 59 30.10 18.57 10.98
CA ARG A 59 30.65 17.70 9.93
C ARG A 59 30.11 16.28 10.01
N ARG A 60 29.90 15.75 11.22
CA ARG A 60 29.28 14.44 11.44
C ARG A 60 27.87 14.43 10.86
N GLN A 61 27.04 15.42 11.22
CA GLN A 61 25.68 15.57 10.69
C GLN A 61 25.68 15.61 9.15
N ALA A 62 26.57 16.39 8.54
CA ALA A 62 26.66 16.47 7.08
C ALA A 62 27.06 15.12 6.42
N LEU A 63 27.87 14.30 7.10
CA LEU A 63 28.23 12.96 6.64
C LEU A 63 27.11 11.95 6.88
N GLU A 64 26.33 12.08 7.95
CA GLU A 64 25.12 11.28 8.21
C GLU A 64 24.07 11.53 7.11
N GLU A 65 23.76 12.79 6.81
CA GLU A 65 22.88 13.16 5.69
C GLU A 65 23.40 12.71 4.32
N LEU A 66 24.73 12.70 4.13
CA LEU A 66 25.33 12.18 2.90
C LEU A 66 25.19 10.66 2.81
N ALA A 67 25.42 9.94 3.91
CA ALA A 67 25.27 8.49 3.98
C ALA A 67 23.82 8.06 3.71
N ALA A 68 22.84 8.75 4.29
CA ALA A 68 21.42 8.52 4.03
C ALA A 68 21.08 8.69 2.55
N ARG A 69 21.47 9.82 1.95
CA ARG A 69 21.22 10.10 0.52
C ARG A 69 21.92 9.13 -0.43
N LEU A 70 23.16 8.75 -0.14
CA LEU A 70 23.89 7.76 -0.94
C LEU A 70 23.22 6.39 -0.84
N SER A 71 22.78 5.97 0.34
CA SER A 71 22.09 4.71 0.53
C SER A 71 20.75 4.67 -0.21
N ALA A 72 19.97 5.75 -0.11
CA ALA A 72 18.73 5.91 -0.88
C ALA A 72 18.98 5.84 -2.39
N ALA A 73 20.04 6.48 -2.88
CA ALA A 73 20.43 6.44 -4.29
C ALA A 73 20.82 5.01 -4.75
N VAL A 74 21.58 4.30 -3.93
CA VAL A 74 21.94 2.89 -4.18
C VAL A 74 20.67 2.04 -4.31
N LYS A 75 19.74 2.19 -3.37
CA LYS A 75 18.50 1.40 -3.35
C LYS A 75 17.63 1.62 -4.59
N ILE A 76 17.34 2.87 -4.95
CA ILE A 76 16.50 3.15 -6.12
C ILE A 76 17.16 2.73 -7.43
N ILE A 77 18.49 2.81 -7.53
CA ILE A 77 19.21 2.38 -8.73
C ILE A 77 19.22 0.86 -8.87
N ASP A 78 19.41 0.11 -7.77
CA ASP A 78 19.29 -1.35 -7.76
C ASP A 78 17.85 -1.80 -8.13
N ASP A 79 16.81 -1.18 -7.55
CA ASP A 79 15.42 -1.48 -7.91
C ASP A 79 15.12 -1.17 -9.38
N THR A 80 15.68 -0.07 -9.89
CA THR A 80 15.52 0.32 -11.28
C THR A 80 16.24 -0.65 -12.20
N GLU A 81 17.45 -1.08 -11.87
CA GLU A 81 18.16 -2.13 -12.62
C GLU A 81 17.29 -3.38 -12.74
N GLN A 82 16.77 -3.88 -11.62
CA GLN A 82 15.97 -5.11 -11.58
C GLN A 82 14.69 -4.95 -12.40
N SER A 83 14.02 -3.81 -12.27
CA SER A 83 12.79 -3.48 -13.01
C SER A 83 13.04 -3.36 -14.52
N VAL A 84 14.10 -2.65 -14.93
CA VAL A 84 14.52 -2.55 -16.34
C VAL A 84 14.89 -3.92 -16.90
N ARG A 85 15.61 -4.73 -16.14
CA ARG A 85 15.99 -6.09 -16.55
C ARG A 85 14.77 -6.97 -16.76
N ALA A 86 13.77 -6.90 -15.88
CA ALA A 86 12.50 -7.59 -16.04
C ALA A 86 11.74 -7.10 -17.27
N LEU A 87 11.66 -5.78 -17.47
CA LEU A 87 10.96 -5.15 -18.59
C LEU A 87 11.56 -5.53 -19.95
N VAL A 88 12.89 -5.51 -20.08
CA VAL A 88 13.59 -5.93 -21.31
C VAL A 88 13.29 -7.39 -21.64
N ARG A 89 13.30 -8.28 -20.63
CA ARG A 89 12.90 -9.69 -20.83
C ARG A 89 11.44 -9.83 -21.24
N SER A 90 10.54 -9.02 -20.68
CA SER A 90 9.12 -8.99 -21.08
C SER A 90 8.95 -8.55 -22.53
N ILE A 91 9.72 -7.56 -23.00
CA ILE A 91 9.74 -7.14 -24.42
C ILE A 91 10.19 -8.28 -25.33
N GLU A 92 11.29 -8.96 -25.00
CA GLU A 92 11.80 -10.08 -25.78
C GLU A 92 10.78 -11.22 -25.88
N ALA A 93 10.17 -11.58 -24.75
CA ALA A 93 9.12 -12.59 -24.70
C ALA A 93 7.87 -12.18 -25.50
N MET A 94 7.50 -10.90 -25.44
CA MET A 94 6.36 -10.34 -26.15
C MET A 94 6.58 -10.34 -27.67
N GLU A 95 7.77 -9.95 -28.13
CA GLU A 95 8.14 -10.00 -29.54
C GLU A 95 8.16 -11.44 -30.07
N GLU A 96 8.68 -12.39 -29.30
CA GLU A 96 8.67 -13.81 -29.66
C GLU A 96 7.23 -14.34 -29.74
N HIS A 97 6.39 -14.02 -28.76
CA HIS A 97 4.99 -14.43 -28.73
C HIS A 97 4.19 -13.83 -29.90
N ALA A 98 4.37 -12.55 -30.19
CA ALA A 98 3.77 -11.90 -31.36
C ALA A 98 4.20 -12.58 -32.66
N GLY A 99 5.51 -12.83 -32.82
CA GLY A 99 6.07 -13.48 -34.01
C GLY A 99 5.51 -14.88 -34.26
N ARG A 100 5.37 -15.70 -33.21
CA ARG A 100 4.75 -17.04 -33.29
C ARG A 100 3.28 -17.00 -33.73
N ASN A 101 2.60 -15.88 -33.51
CA ASN A 101 1.19 -15.67 -33.89
C ASN A 101 1.01 -14.87 -35.18
N GLY A 102 2.08 -14.64 -35.96
CA GLY A 102 2.00 -13.92 -37.24
C GLY A 102 1.95 -12.39 -37.10
N TYR A 103 2.33 -11.84 -35.95
CA TYR A 103 2.39 -10.42 -35.70
C TYR A 103 3.83 -9.94 -35.46
N ARG A 104 4.06 -8.65 -35.64
CA ARG A 104 5.24 -7.94 -35.13
C ARG A 104 4.81 -6.72 -34.35
N ILE A 105 5.71 -6.19 -33.54
CA ILE A 105 5.47 -4.97 -32.77
C ILE A 105 6.29 -3.85 -33.38
N GLU A 106 5.63 -2.76 -33.75
CA GLU A 106 6.25 -1.55 -34.28
C GLU A 106 5.80 -0.33 -33.49
N ASN A 107 6.74 0.37 -32.86
CA ASN A 107 6.45 1.60 -32.12
C ASN A 107 5.26 1.45 -31.14
N GLY A 108 5.15 0.29 -30.50
CA GLY A 108 4.05 -0.01 -29.56
C GLY A 108 2.73 -0.42 -30.21
N GLN A 109 2.72 -0.73 -31.51
CA GLN A 109 1.56 -1.21 -32.25
C GLN A 109 1.77 -2.63 -32.75
N VAL A 110 0.76 -3.48 -32.61
CA VAL A 110 0.75 -4.84 -33.16
C VAL A 110 0.37 -4.80 -34.64
N VAL A 111 1.27 -5.26 -35.50
CA VAL A 111 1.14 -5.24 -36.97
C VAL A 111 1.16 -6.68 -37.50
N GLU A 112 0.18 -7.04 -38.33
CA GLU A 112 0.12 -8.37 -38.95
C GLU A 112 1.20 -8.53 -40.03
N THR A 113 1.87 -9.68 -40.04
CA THR A 113 2.99 -9.99 -40.96
C THR A 113 2.64 -11.04 -42.02
N GLY A 114 1.51 -11.75 -41.88
CA GLY A 114 0.91 -12.56 -42.94
C GLY A 114 -0.06 -13.65 -42.45
N GLY A 115 -1.31 -13.63 -42.93
CA GLY A 115 -2.29 -14.73 -42.86
C GLY A 115 -3.02 -14.94 -41.52
N SER A 116 -4.36 -14.87 -41.57
CA SER A 116 -5.37 -15.27 -40.56
C SER A 116 -5.03 -15.02 -39.09
N GLY A 117 -4.42 -13.88 -38.76
CA GLY A 117 -4.42 -13.39 -37.39
C GLY A 117 -5.86 -13.12 -36.92
N GLY A 118 -6.28 -13.73 -35.80
CA GLY A 118 -7.58 -13.45 -35.22
C GLY A 118 -7.60 -12.07 -34.56
N PHE A 119 -8.63 -11.26 -34.82
CA PHE A 119 -8.83 -9.93 -34.19
C PHE A 119 -8.66 -9.97 -32.66
N LEU A 120 -9.19 -11.01 -32.02
CA LEU A 120 -9.09 -11.18 -30.56
C LEU A 120 -7.63 -11.33 -30.10
N THR A 121 -6.81 -12.08 -30.85
CA THR A 121 -5.38 -12.24 -30.55
C THR A 121 -4.64 -10.91 -30.70
N ALA A 122 -4.87 -10.17 -31.79
CA ALA A 122 -4.26 -8.85 -31.99
C ALA A 122 -4.63 -7.87 -30.86
N ALA A 123 -5.90 -7.87 -30.44
CA ALA A 123 -6.39 -7.03 -29.35
C ALA A 123 -5.72 -7.38 -28.01
N THR A 124 -5.59 -8.67 -27.67
CA THR A 124 -4.90 -9.10 -26.44
C THR A 124 -3.43 -8.69 -26.46
N LEU A 125 -2.72 -8.95 -27.56
CA LEU A 125 -1.31 -8.54 -27.71
C LEU A 125 -1.16 -7.01 -27.57
N GLN A 126 -2.09 -6.25 -28.13
CA GLN A 126 -2.05 -4.80 -28.06
C GLN A 126 -2.22 -4.30 -26.62
N VAL A 127 -3.10 -4.91 -25.83
CA VAL A 127 -3.25 -4.59 -24.41
C VAL A 127 -1.95 -4.87 -23.66
N GLU A 128 -1.34 -6.04 -23.85
CA GLU A 128 -0.08 -6.40 -23.19
C GLU A 128 1.07 -5.45 -23.57
N VAL A 129 1.16 -5.05 -24.84
CA VAL A 129 2.12 -4.04 -25.31
C VAL A 129 1.92 -2.69 -24.60
N GLN A 130 0.67 -2.24 -24.44
CA GLN A 130 0.39 -1.01 -23.71
C GLN A 130 0.72 -1.12 -22.22
N THR A 131 0.49 -2.29 -21.60
CA THR A 131 0.92 -2.55 -20.22
C THR A 131 2.44 -2.44 -20.06
N ILE A 132 3.22 -3.01 -20.99
CA ILE A 132 4.69 -2.91 -20.97
C ILE A 132 5.15 -1.45 -21.14
N LEU A 133 4.53 -0.68 -22.04
CA LEU A 133 4.86 0.74 -22.22
C LEU A 133 4.50 1.59 -20.99
N ALA A 134 3.37 1.30 -20.34
CA ALA A 134 2.99 1.95 -19.09
C ALA A 134 3.99 1.65 -17.97
N GLN A 135 4.40 0.39 -17.82
CA GLN A 135 5.44 -0.02 -16.86
C GLN A 135 6.77 0.72 -17.10
N ALA A 136 7.17 0.88 -18.36
CA ALA A 136 8.36 1.66 -18.71
C ALA A 136 8.25 3.13 -18.24
N GLY A 137 7.07 3.74 -18.44
CA GLY A 137 6.80 5.10 -17.97
C GLY A 137 6.83 5.23 -16.45
N THR A 138 6.32 4.23 -15.73
CA THR A 138 6.38 4.17 -14.26
C THR A 138 7.82 4.11 -13.77
N ILE A 139 8.64 3.20 -14.32
CA ILE A 139 10.05 3.04 -13.93
C ILE A 139 10.82 4.37 -14.10
N ASP A 140 10.65 5.04 -15.25
CA ASP A 140 11.31 6.31 -15.55
C ASP A 140 10.87 7.43 -14.60
N THR A 141 9.56 7.56 -14.38
CA THR A 141 8.98 8.59 -13.51
C THR A 141 9.41 8.39 -12.05
N GLU A 142 9.43 7.15 -11.59
CA GLU A 142 9.81 6.78 -10.23
C GLU A 142 11.29 7.07 -9.96
N LEU A 143 12.19 6.59 -10.85
CA LEU A 143 13.62 6.87 -10.74
C LEU A 143 13.86 8.38 -10.71
N ASN A 144 13.29 9.13 -11.65
CA ASN A 144 13.50 10.58 -11.73
C ASN A 144 12.99 11.29 -10.47
N SER A 145 11.79 10.94 -9.99
CA SER A 145 11.19 11.57 -8.82
C SER A 145 12.02 11.33 -7.55
N VAL A 146 12.55 10.13 -7.36
CA VAL A 146 13.38 9.81 -6.19
C VAL A 146 14.75 10.51 -6.29
N LEU A 147 15.38 10.52 -7.47
CA LEU A 147 16.63 11.23 -7.67
C LEU A 147 16.49 12.74 -7.42
N ASP A 148 15.42 13.36 -7.89
CA ASP A 148 15.15 14.78 -7.65
C ASP A 148 15.07 15.08 -6.15
N ARG A 149 14.44 14.20 -5.36
CA ARG A 149 14.31 14.33 -3.90
C ARG A 149 15.63 14.11 -3.15
N ILE A 150 16.45 13.17 -3.63
CA ILE A 150 17.81 12.98 -3.11
C ILE A 150 18.65 14.24 -3.37
N LEU A 151 18.54 14.82 -4.57
CA LEU A 151 19.27 16.03 -4.96
C LEU A 151 18.76 17.30 -4.25
N SER A 152 17.46 17.38 -3.95
CA SER A 152 16.86 18.49 -3.20
C SER A 152 17.14 18.44 -1.69
N GLY A 153 17.64 17.30 -1.19
CA GLY A 153 17.92 17.11 0.24
C GLY A 153 16.68 16.75 1.07
N GLU A 154 15.63 16.24 0.43
CA GLU A 154 14.41 15.76 1.11
C GLU A 154 14.57 14.40 1.79
N ILE A 155 15.67 13.69 1.51
CA ILE A 155 16.05 12.46 2.22
C ILE A 155 17.03 12.84 3.32
N ASP A 156 16.57 12.78 4.57
CA ASP A 156 17.37 13.03 5.77
C ASP A 156 17.87 11.72 6.41
N ASP A 157 18.59 11.86 7.53
CA ASP A 157 19.16 10.76 8.31
C ASP A 157 18.23 10.23 9.40
N ALA A 158 16.97 10.70 9.45
CA ALA A 158 15.98 10.41 10.49
C ALA A 158 16.49 10.60 11.94
N GLY A 159 17.44 11.52 12.16
CA GLY A 159 18.04 11.77 13.47
C GLY A 159 18.99 10.66 13.93
N ALA A 160 19.57 9.91 12.99
CA ALA A 160 20.63 8.96 13.27
C ALA A 160 21.84 9.63 13.96
N THR A 161 22.59 8.81 14.72
CA THR A 161 23.79 9.28 15.45
C THR A 161 25.06 8.54 15.03
N THR A 162 24.95 7.72 13.98
CA THR A 162 26.04 7.01 13.34
C THR A 162 25.81 6.99 11.83
N LEU A 163 26.89 6.95 11.06
CA LEU A 163 26.83 6.92 9.60
C LEU A 163 26.11 5.67 9.07
N ALA A 164 26.27 4.53 9.76
CA ALA A 164 25.60 3.29 9.40
C ALA A 164 24.08 3.36 9.63
N ALA A 165 23.65 3.96 10.76
CA ALA A 165 22.21 4.15 11.02
C ALA A 165 21.60 5.17 10.04
N ALA A 166 22.34 6.22 9.68
CA ALA A 166 21.89 7.19 8.69
C ALA A 166 21.72 6.55 7.31
N ALA A 167 22.69 5.72 6.88
CA ALA A 167 22.58 4.95 5.65
C ALA A 167 21.36 4.00 5.65
N ALA A 168 21.10 3.31 6.77
CA ALA A 168 19.92 2.46 6.91
C ALA A 168 18.62 3.27 6.79
N ALA A 169 18.52 4.43 7.45
CA ALA A 169 17.36 5.30 7.36
C ALA A 169 17.07 5.76 5.92
N GLY A 170 18.11 6.10 5.16
CA GLY A 170 17.95 6.46 3.75
C GLY A 170 17.46 5.31 2.86
N GLU A 171 17.94 4.08 3.11
CA GLU A 171 17.46 2.89 2.40
C GLU A 171 16.00 2.56 2.77
N ASP A 172 15.70 2.54 4.07
CA ASP A 172 14.36 2.26 4.61
C ASP A 172 13.33 3.23 4.04
N ARG A 173 13.70 4.51 3.88
CA ARG A 173 12.83 5.51 3.27
C ARG A 173 12.39 5.13 1.86
N ILE A 174 13.29 4.60 1.03
CA ILE A 174 12.96 4.15 -0.33
C ILE A 174 12.09 2.89 -0.30
N VAL A 175 12.41 1.95 0.59
CA VAL A 175 11.62 0.73 0.81
C VAL A 175 10.18 1.04 1.21
N ASP A 176 9.98 1.96 2.15
CA ASP A 176 8.66 2.34 2.63
C ASP A 176 7.82 3.06 1.58
N GLU A 177 8.45 3.92 0.79
CA GLU A 177 7.79 4.60 -0.32
C GLU A 177 7.36 3.62 -1.42
N GLN A 178 8.22 2.66 -1.75
CA GLN A 178 7.89 1.60 -2.71
C GLN A 178 6.74 0.74 -2.18
N ARG A 179 6.80 0.32 -0.91
CA ARG A 179 5.75 -0.43 -0.23
C ARG A 179 4.41 0.32 -0.26
N HIS A 180 4.42 1.62 0.04
CA HIS A 180 3.24 2.47 -0.03
C HIS A 180 2.65 2.51 -1.43
N ARG A 181 3.47 2.74 -2.47
CA ARG A 181 3.02 2.70 -3.88
C ARG A 181 2.42 1.35 -4.25
N ASP A 182 3.07 0.26 -3.87
CA ASP A 182 2.61 -1.10 -4.14
C ASP A 182 1.26 -1.39 -3.48
N LEU A 183 1.08 -0.96 -2.23
CA LEU A 183 -0.19 -1.11 -1.53
C LEU A 183 -1.29 -0.28 -2.20
N LEU A 184 -0.99 0.95 -2.62
CA LEU A 184 -1.93 1.77 -3.38
C LEU A 184 -2.24 1.16 -4.75
N ALA A 185 -1.29 0.55 -5.44
CA ALA A 185 -1.56 -0.06 -6.75
C ALA A 185 -2.44 -1.33 -6.62
N ARG A 186 -2.27 -2.10 -5.55
CA ARG A 186 -2.97 -3.38 -5.36
C ARG A 186 -4.33 -3.23 -4.67
N TYR A 187 -4.44 -2.31 -3.72
CA TYR A 187 -5.61 -2.17 -2.86
C TYR A 187 -6.37 -0.88 -3.17
N GLN A 188 -6.90 -0.80 -4.39
CA GLN A 188 -7.83 0.25 -4.79
C GLN A 188 -9.03 -0.32 -5.52
N VAL A 189 -10.15 0.39 -5.39
CA VAL A 189 -11.43 0.02 -5.99
C VAL A 189 -12.18 1.26 -6.41
N ARG A 190 -12.78 1.17 -7.61
CA ARG A 190 -13.59 2.23 -8.18
C ARG A 190 -14.77 2.60 -7.29
N THR A 191 -15.02 3.89 -7.13
CA THR A 191 -16.14 4.38 -6.32
C THR A 191 -17.51 3.86 -6.79
N ASP A 192 -18.47 3.83 -5.86
CA ASP A 192 -19.87 3.49 -6.10
C ASP A 192 -20.77 4.65 -5.67
N SER A 193 -21.94 4.80 -6.29
CA SER A 193 -22.91 5.80 -5.85
C SER A 193 -23.41 5.46 -4.43
N THR A 194 -23.70 6.46 -3.61
CA THR A 194 -24.28 6.25 -2.28
C THR A 194 -25.80 6.33 -2.27
N THR A 195 -26.43 5.60 -1.37
CA THR A 195 -27.87 5.68 -1.07
C THR A 195 -28.11 5.75 0.44
N VAL A 196 -29.30 6.16 0.85
CA VAL A 196 -29.72 6.07 2.25
C VAL A 196 -30.37 4.71 2.46
N TRP A 197 -29.87 3.94 3.42
CA TRP A 197 -30.38 2.62 3.76
C TRP A 197 -30.67 2.54 5.27
N PRO A 198 -31.69 1.79 5.70
CA PRO A 198 -32.75 1.20 4.88
C PRO A 198 -33.73 2.27 4.36
N SER A 199 -34.29 2.08 3.17
CA SER A 199 -35.23 3.03 2.53
C SER A 199 -36.60 2.41 2.27
N GLY A 200 -37.62 3.23 1.96
CA GLY A 200 -38.97 2.72 1.67
C GLY A 200 -39.63 1.97 2.84
N LEU A 201 -40.32 0.88 2.55
CA LEU A 201 -41.07 0.09 3.55
C LEU A 201 -40.15 -0.67 4.52
N THR A 202 -38.97 -1.10 4.08
CA THR A 202 -37.94 -1.66 4.95
C THR A 202 -37.33 -0.59 5.85
N GLY A 203 -37.09 0.61 5.32
CA GLY A 203 -36.69 1.79 6.11
C GLY A 203 -37.69 2.16 7.21
N TRP A 204 -38.99 2.13 6.89
CA TRP A 204 -40.06 2.38 7.85
C TRP A 204 -40.13 1.31 8.96
N LEU A 205 -39.96 0.03 8.63
CA LEU A 205 -39.90 -1.06 9.61
C LEU A 205 -38.65 -0.98 10.50
N ALA A 206 -37.51 -0.63 9.91
CA ALA A 206 -36.23 -0.52 10.59
C ALA A 206 -36.21 0.63 11.61
N GLU A 207 -36.74 1.82 11.27
CA GLU A 207 -36.89 2.94 12.20
C GLU A 207 -37.72 2.54 13.44
N ARG A 208 -38.77 1.73 13.24
CA ARG A 208 -39.64 1.24 14.31
C ARG A 208 -38.97 0.14 15.16
N ALA A 209 -37.98 -0.53 14.60
CA ALA A 209 -37.14 -1.52 15.29
C ALA A 209 -35.86 -0.91 15.90
N GLY A 210 -35.68 0.41 15.82
CA GLY A 210 -34.55 1.14 16.42
C GLY A 210 -33.30 1.24 15.55
N PHE A 211 -33.37 0.89 14.26
CA PHE A 211 -32.27 1.04 13.32
C PHE A 211 -32.24 2.46 12.74
N SER A 212 -31.07 3.10 12.79
CA SER A 212 -30.83 4.41 12.19
C SER A 212 -30.63 4.31 10.68
N LYS A 213 -31.13 5.30 9.94
CA LYS A 213 -30.81 5.48 8.53
C LYS A 213 -29.35 5.91 8.38
N GLU A 214 -28.61 5.19 7.55
CA GLU A 214 -27.21 5.44 7.25
C GLU A 214 -27.04 5.69 5.75
N ARG A 215 -26.04 6.51 5.38
CA ARG A 215 -25.64 6.66 3.98
C ARG A 215 -24.56 5.63 3.70
N ILE A 216 -24.85 4.67 2.84
CA ILE A 216 -23.96 3.57 2.45
C ILE A 216 -23.84 3.50 0.93
N THR A 217 -22.92 2.71 0.41
CA THR A 217 -22.84 2.49 -1.04
C THR A 217 -24.08 1.74 -1.56
N THR A 218 -24.38 1.95 -2.84
CA THR A 218 -25.53 1.32 -3.51
C THR A 218 -25.37 -0.20 -3.54
N THR A 219 -24.14 -0.67 -3.70
CA THR A 219 -23.78 -2.09 -3.69
C THR A 219 -23.94 -2.70 -2.30
N GLU A 220 -23.51 -2.04 -1.22
CA GLU A 220 -23.78 -2.49 0.15
C GLU A 220 -25.29 -2.61 0.40
N ALA A 221 -26.07 -1.60 0.02
CA ALA A 221 -27.54 -1.62 0.19
C ALA A 221 -28.18 -2.84 -0.49
N LYS A 222 -27.76 -3.16 -1.72
CA LYS A 222 -28.24 -4.36 -2.44
C LYS A 222 -27.88 -5.66 -1.72
N MET A 223 -26.66 -5.77 -1.19
CA MET A 223 -26.24 -6.97 -0.46
C MET A 223 -27.00 -7.13 0.87
N LEU A 224 -27.29 -6.03 1.57
CA LEU A 224 -28.11 -6.06 2.78
C LEU A 224 -29.57 -6.41 2.46
N ASP A 225 -30.13 -5.89 1.37
CA ASP A 225 -31.49 -6.24 0.92
C ASP A 225 -31.60 -7.73 0.52
N ASP A 226 -30.59 -8.29 -0.14
CA ASP A 226 -30.50 -9.74 -0.42
C ASP A 226 -30.37 -10.57 0.86
N LEU A 227 -29.51 -10.14 1.81
CA LEU A 227 -29.36 -10.77 3.12
C LEU A 227 -30.69 -10.76 3.88
N GLN A 228 -31.40 -9.64 3.87
CA GLN A 228 -32.74 -9.51 4.47
C GLN A 228 -33.75 -10.45 3.81
N THR A 229 -33.73 -10.53 2.47
CA THR A 229 -34.66 -11.38 1.72
C THR A 229 -34.46 -12.86 2.06
N ARG A 230 -33.21 -13.27 2.29
CA ARG A 230 -32.86 -14.67 2.59
C ARG A 230 -32.97 -15.04 4.06
N LYS A 231 -32.48 -14.19 4.96
CA LYS A 231 -32.36 -14.48 6.41
C LYS A 231 -33.36 -13.70 7.27
N GLY A 232 -34.20 -12.86 6.65
CA GLY A 232 -35.14 -12.00 7.35
C GLY A 232 -34.45 -10.94 8.22
N LEU A 233 -35.22 -10.33 9.12
CA LEU A 233 -34.72 -9.30 10.04
C LEU A 233 -33.69 -9.84 11.05
N LEU A 234 -33.68 -11.15 11.31
CA LEU A 234 -32.70 -11.79 12.19
C LEU A 234 -31.29 -11.77 11.59
N GLY A 235 -31.16 -12.05 10.29
CA GLY A 235 -29.87 -11.97 9.60
C GLY A 235 -29.30 -10.55 9.53
N LEU A 236 -30.17 -9.54 9.36
CA LEU A 236 -29.77 -8.13 9.44
C LEU A 236 -29.33 -7.74 10.85
N LYS A 237 -30.06 -8.19 11.88
CA LYS A 237 -29.69 -7.94 13.27
C LYS A 237 -28.33 -8.56 13.57
N GLU A 238 -28.12 -9.81 13.18
CA GLU A 238 -26.85 -10.50 13.37
C GLU A 238 -25.69 -9.79 12.66
N PHE A 239 -25.90 -9.34 11.43
CA PHE A 239 -24.89 -8.55 10.70
C PHE A 239 -24.56 -7.24 11.43
N ALA A 240 -25.57 -6.54 11.92
CA ALA A 240 -25.40 -5.32 12.70
C ALA A 240 -24.68 -5.58 14.04
N ASP A 241 -25.00 -6.69 14.71
CA ASP A 241 -24.35 -7.12 15.94
C ASP A 241 -22.86 -7.43 15.68
N ILE A 242 -22.51 -8.13 14.59
CA ILE A 242 -21.10 -8.38 14.17
C ILE A 242 -20.32 -7.08 13.97
N ARG A 243 -20.91 -6.08 13.30
CA ARG A 243 -20.30 -4.77 13.09
C ARG A 243 -20.07 -4.04 14.42
N GLN A 244 -21.07 -4.07 15.30
CA GLN A 244 -21.01 -3.41 16.61
C GLN A 244 -20.00 -4.10 17.55
N ASP A 245 -19.95 -5.43 17.55
CA ASP A 245 -19.01 -6.21 18.35
C ASP A 245 -17.57 -5.92 17.91
N ALA A 246 -17.31 -5.86 16.59
CA ALA A 246 -15.99 -5.51 16.08
C ALA A 246 -15.55 -4.11 16.52
N LEU A 247 -16.45 -3.13 16.47
CA LEU A 247 -16.18 -1.78 16.96
C LEU A 247 -15.91 -1.77 18.47
N HIS A 248 -16.76 -2.43 19.26
CA HIS A 248 -16.65 -2.44 20.72
C HIS A 248 -15.36 -3.13 21.19
N VAL A 249 -14.98 -4.25 20.57
CA VAL A 249 -13.71 -4.92 20.87
C VAL A 249 -12.53 -4.03 20.49
N ALA A 250 -12.58 -3.37 19.33
CA ALA A 250 -11.52 -2.46 18.89
C ALA A 250 -11.30 -1.26 19.85
N GLU A 251 -12.37 -0.68 20.40
CA GLU A 251 -12.31 0.40 21.40
C GLU A 251 -11.51 0.00 22.65
N GLY A 252 -11.56 -1.28 23.04
CA GLY A 252 -10.80 -1.80 24.17
C GLY A 252 -9.35 -2.17 23.86
N LYS A 253 -8.92 -2.13 22.59
CA LYS A 253 -7.55 -2.48 22.17
C LYS A 253 -6.69 -1.23 21.98
N PHE A 254 -5.37 -1.42 22.10
CA PHE A 254 -4.36 -0.37 21.85
C PHE A 254 -4.62 0.94 22.61
N GLU A 255 -5.11 0.85 23.86
CA GLU A 255 -5.47 1.99 24.72
C GLU A 255 -6.53 2.93 24.10
N GLY A 256 -7.33 2.45 23.13
CA GLY A 256 -8.28 3.26 22.38
C GLY A 256 -7.65 4.25 21.40
N LYS A 257 -6.34 4.13 21.14
CA LYS A 257 -5.59 4.98 20.20
C LYS A 257 -5.72 4.42 18.78
N GLY A 258 -5.80 5.32 17.79
CA GLY A 258 -5.86 4.94 16.38
C GLY A 258 -7.18 4.29 15.96
N LEU A 259 -8.31 4.74 16.53
CA LEU A 259 -9.68 4.32 16.12
C LEU A 259 -10.07 4.76 14.70
N THR A 260 -9.23 5.58 14.07
CA THR A 260 -9.33 6.02 12.68
C THR A 260 -7.91 5.99 12.13
N ASP A 261 -7.71 5.28 11.02
CA ASP A 261 -6.45 5.17 10.27
C ASP A 261 -5.26 4.60 11.07
N GLY A 262 -5.50 3.97 12.21
CA GLY A 262 -4.47 3.45 13.11
C GLY A 262 -4.69 2.02 13.59
N HIS A 263 -3.99 1.59 14.64
CA HIS A 263 -3.97 0.18 15.07
C HIS A 263 -5.33 -0.38 15.47
N ALA A 264 -6.15 0.39 16.20
CA ALA A 264 -7.49 -0.05 16.58
C ALA A 264 -8.42 -0.15 15.35
N ASP A 265 -8.21 0.71 14.36
CA ASP A 265 -8.93 0.68 13.10
C ASP A 265 -8.55 -0.54 12.25
N ALA A 266 -7.25 -0.77 12.08
CA ALA A 266 -6.72 -1.96 11.40
C ALA A 266 -7.25 -3.26 12.04
N PHE A 267 -7.27 -3.30 13.38
CA PHE A 267 -7.87 -4.39 14.13
C PHE A 267 -9.37 -4.53 13.83
N ARG A 268 -10.14 -3.43 13.87
CA ARG A 268 -11.58 -3.43 13.62
C ARG A 268 -11.92 -4.00 12.25
N HIS A 269 -11.22 -3.54 11.22
CA HIS A 269 -11.43 -3.96 9.83
C HIS A 269 -11.11 -5.45 9.64
N ALA A 270 -9.97 -5.91 10.16
CA ALA A 270 -9.59 -7.31 10.11
C ALA A 270 -10.55 -8.22 10.91
N TYR A 271 -10.92 -7.82 12.13
CA TYR A 271 -11.80 -8.62 12.98
C TYR A 271 -13.22 -8.69 12.43
N TRP A 272 -13.75 -7.58 11.91
CA TRP A 272 -15.02 -7.55 11.21
C TRP A 272 -15.03 -8.50 10.00
N ASN A 273 -13.97 -8.50 9.19
CA ASN A 273 -13.84 -9.43 8.06
C ASN A 273 -13.68 -10.89 8.49
N ALA A 274 -13.00 -11.14 9.62
CA ALA A 274 -12.89 -12.49 10.17
C ALA A 274 -14.27 -13.05 10.58
N LEU A 275 -15.06 -12.26 11.31
CA LEU A 275 -16.42 -12.63 11.73
C LEU A 275 -17.36 -12.82 10.52
N MET A 276 -17.33 -11.90 9.55
CA MET A 276 -18.11 -12.04 8.32
C MET A 276 -17.71 -13.28 7.53
N THR A 277 -16.42 -13.60 7.46
CA THR A 277 -15.93 -14.79 6.74
C THR A 277 -16.42 -16.07 7.38
N GLN A 278 -16.29 -16.20 8.71
CA GLN A 278 -16.84 -17.36 9.40
C GLN A 278 -18.35 -17.46 9.21
N ARG A 279 -19.09 -16.34 9.27
CA ARG A 279 -20.56 -16.35 9.29
C ARG A 279 -21.20 -16.47 7.91
N TYR A 280 -20.64 -15.83 6.89
CA TYR A 280 -21.26 -15.67 5.58
C TYR A 280 -20.41 -16.24 4.44
N GLY A 281 -19.20 -16.73 4.73
CA GLY A 281 -18.25 -17.21 3.73
C GLY A 281 -17.32 -16.10 3.26
N GLU A 282 -16.12 -16.51 2.82
CA GLU A 282 -15.04 -15.59 2.44
C GLU A 282 -15.42 -14.70 1.26
N GLN A 283 -16.06 -15.28 0.23
CA GLN A 283 -16.40 -14.54 -0.98
C GLN A 283 -17.43 -13.44 -0.69
N TRP A 284 -18.45 -13.74 0.12
CA TRP A 284 -19.45 -12.75 0.52
C TRP A 284 -18.83 -11.64 1.37
N ALA A 285 -17.99 -12.00 2.35
CA ALA A 285 -17.28 -11.02 3.18
C ALA A 285 -16.40 -10.08 2.35
N ARG A 286 -15.70 -10.63 1.35
CA ARG A 286 -14.87 -9.85 0.42
C ARG A 286 -15.70 -8.89 -0.42
N GLU A 287 -16.78 -9.35 -1.02
CA GLU A 287 -17.67 -8.51 -1.84
C GLU A 287 -18.31 -7.40 -0.99
N PHE A 288 -18.74 -7.70 0.24
CA PHE A 288 -19.33 -6.72 1.14
C PHE A 288 -18.31 -5.66 1.58
N ALA A 289 -17.15 -6.09 2.08
CA ALA A 289 -16.10 -5.17 2.52
C ALA A 289 -15.60 -4.32 1.33
N THR A 290 -15.47 -4.91 0.15
CA THR A 290 -15.15 -4.16 -1.06
C THR A 290 -16.21 -3.11 -1.36
N ALA A 291 -17.49 -3.45 -1.27
CA ALA A 291 -18.56 -2.47 -1.46
C ALA A 291 -18.48 -1.33 -0.44
N HIS A 292 -18.16 -1.62 0.82
CA HIS A 292 -17.95 -0.63 1.87
C HIS A 292 -16.88 0.41 1.51
N GLU A 293 -15.72 -0.04 1.01
CA GLU A 293 -14.61 0.86 0.66
C GLU A 293 -14.83 1.68 -0.62
N ARG A 294 -15.92 1.42 -1.36
CA ARG A 294 -16.26 2.16 -2.59
C ARG A 294 -16.95 3.49 -2.34
N ASN A 295 -17.05 3.95 -1.08
CA ASN A 295 -17.59 5.26 -0.76
C ASN A 295 -16.77 6.38 -1.47
N PRO A 296 -17.40 7.26 -2.27
CA PRO A 296 -16.69 8.28 -3.06
C PRO A 296 -16.04 9.37 -2.21
N SER A 297 -16.51 9.56 -0.97
CA SER A 297 -15.90 10.52 -0.05
C SER A 297 -14.62 9.99 0.63
N SER A 298 -14.30 8.70 0.51
CA SER A 298 -13.12 8.11 1.14
C SER A 298 -11.87 8.34 0.31
N HIS A 299 -10.81 8.81 0.97
CA HIS A 299 -9.49 8.98 0.37
C HIS A 299 -8.85 7.63 0.05
N HIS A 300 -8.04 7.60 -1.01
CA HIS A 300 -7.46 6.35 -1.53
C HIS A 300 -6.51 5.69 -0.50
N THR A 301 -5.74 6.47 0.28
CA THR A 301 -4.81 5.89 1.28
C THR A 301 -5.51 5.09 2.39
N PRO A 302 -6.53 5.62 3.12
CA PRO A 302 -7.33 4.80 4.03
C PRO A 302 -7.97 3.58 3.36
N VAL A 303 -8.50 3.73 2.14
CA VAL A 303 -9.11 2.61 1.41
C VAL A 303 -8.11 1.46 1.18
N ALA A 304 -6.86 1.77 0.83
CA ALA A 304 -5.83 0.75 0.68
C ALA A 304 -5.50 0.05 2.00
N MET A 305 -5.39 0.81 3.09
CA MET A 305 -5.20 0.28 4.43
C MET A 305 -6.33 -0.70 4.79
N ASP A 306 -7.58 -0.26 4.61
CA ASP A 306 -8.77 -1.01 4.97
C ASP A 306 -8.92 -2.27 4.13
N LEU A 307 -8.79 -2.20 2.81
CA LEU A 307 -8.85 -3.37 1.93
C LEU A 307 -7.78 -4.42 2.27
N ARG A 308 -6.55 -3.98 2.56
CA ARG A 308 -5.46 -4.86 2.99
C ARG A 308 -5.78 -5.53 4.33
N ASN A 309 -6.20 -4.77 5.33
CA ASN A 309 -6.52 -5.31 6.66
C ASN A 309 -7.76 -6.22 6.62
N ASN A 310 -8.75 -5.87 5.82
CA ASN A 310 -9.92 -6.69 5.51
C ASN A 310 -9.49 -8.06 4.98
N GLU A 311 -8.53 -8.11 4.04
CA GLU A 311 -7.98 -9.36 3.52
C GLU A 311 -7.32 -10.23 4.59
N VAL A 312 -6.45 -9.65 5.44
CA VAL A 312 -5.81 -10.42 6.52
C VAL A 312 -6.85 -11.01 7.48
N GLY A 313 -7.92 -10.27 7.77
CA GLY A 313 -9.05 -10.75 8.55
C GLY A 313 -9.68 -12.02 7.98
N ARG A 314 -9.95 -12.02 6.67
CA ARG A 314 -10.49 -13.18 5.96
C ARG A 314 -9.53 -14.36 5.98
N GLU A 315 -8.23 -14.11 5.77
CA GLU A 315 -7.19 -15.15 5.84
C GLU A 315 -7.13 -15.82 7.22
N ILE A 316 -7.18 -15.04 8.30
CA ILE A 316 -7.20 -15.55 9.67
C ILE A 316 -8.43 -16.43 9.88
N ALA A 317 -9.62 -15.98 9.50
CA ALA A 317 -10.83 -16.80 9.64
C ALA A 317 -10.76 -18.11 8.83
N ARG A 318 -10.22 -18.07 7.61
CA ARG A 318 -10.04 -19.28 6.78
C ARG A 318 -9.04 -20.27 7.38
N ALA A 319 -7.97 -19.77 8.02
CA ALA A 319 -7.00 -20.61 8.70
C ALA A 319 -7.54 -21.18 10.04
N HIS A 320 -8.57 -20.54 10.60
CA HIS A 320 -9.15 -20.87 11.91
C HIS A 320 -10.69 -20.92 11.85
N PRO A 321 -11.28 -21.86 11.08
CA PRO A 321 -12.72 -21.89 10.83
C PRO A 321 -13.57 -22.14 12.08
N ASP A 322 -13.02 -22.85 13.07
CA ASP A 322 -13.70 -23.22 14.31
C ASP A 322 -13.34 -22.31 15.50
N ALA A 323 -12.53 -21.27 15.29
CA ALA A 323 -12.15 -20.35 16.35
C ALA A 323 -13.37 -19.56 16.84
N SER A 324 -13.49 -19.42 18.15
CA SER A 324 -14.46 -18.52 18.77
C SER A 324 -14.17 -17.05 18.41
N PRO A 325 -15.15 -16.14 18.56
CA PRO A 325 -14.93 -14.71 18.36
C PRO A 325 -13.76 -14.16 19.21
N GLU A 326 -13.60 -14.64 20.45
CA GLU A 326 -12.48 -14.24 21.31
C GLU A 326 -11.13 -14.73 20.79
N GLU A 327 -11.06 -15.97 20.30
CA GLU A 327 -9.84 -16.51 19.70
C GLU A 327 -9.48 -15.77 18.40
N LEU A 328 -10.48 -15.47 17.55
CA LEU A 328 -10.26 -14.64 16.37
C LEU A 328 -9.76 -13.24 16.73
N ALA A 329 -10.35 -12.59 17.74
CA ALA A 329 -9.89 -11.30 18.23
C ALA A 329 -8.43 -11.36 18.68
N ASN A 330 -8.04 -12.41 19.41
CA ASN A 330 -6.64 -12.59 19.85
C ASN A 330 -5.69 -12.82 18.66
N LEU A 331 -6.10 -13.61 17.66
CA LEU A 331 -5.32 -13.84 16.44
C LEU A 331 -5.14 -12.57 15.60
N VAL A 332 -6.18 -11.74 15.51
CA VAL A 332 -6.12 -10.43 14.84
C VAL A 332 -5.24 -9.47 15.61
N GLU A 333 -5.34 -9.41 16.95
CA GLU A 333 -4.45 -8.59 17.77
C GLU A 333 -2.99 -9.00 17.60
N GLN A 334 -2.72 -10.30 17.55
CA GLN A 334 -1.37 -10.82 17.29
C GLN A 334 -0.90 -10.42 15.88
N ALA A 335 -1.78 -10.46 14.87
CA ALA A 335 -1.47 -10.00 13.53
C ALA A 335 -1.02 -8.53 13.47
N VAL A 336 -1.68 -7.66 14.25
CA VAL A 336 -1.30 -6.26 14.38
C VAL A 336 0.08 -6.14 15.04
N LYS A 337 0.34 -6.89 16.12
CA LYS A 337 1.65 -6.87 16.82
C LYS A 337 2.80 -7.41 15.96
N ASP A 338 2.51 -8.36 15.09
CA ASP A 338 3.49 -8.99 14.20
C ASP A 338 3.76 -8.20 12.91
N GLY A 339 3.08 -7.06 12.71
CA GLY A 339 3.25 -6.24 11.50
C GLY A 339 2.54 -6.80 10.26
N ARG A 340 1.62 -7.76 10.42
CA ARG A 340 0.84 -8.29 9.27
C ARG A 340 -0.20 -7.30 8.76
N MET A 341 -0.63 -6.37 9.61
CA MET A 341 -1.55 -5.30 9.26
C MET A 341 -0.79 -4.07 8.77
N VAL A 342 -1.52 -3.18 8.11
CA VAL A 342 -1.02 -1.88 7.68
C VAL A 342 -1.76 -0.79 8.45
N VAL A 343 -1.04 0.26 8.83
CA VAL A 343 -1.57 1.50 9.42
C VAL A 343 -1.04 2.70 8.65
N ILE A 344 -1.59 3.89 8.89
CA ILE A 344 -1.09 5.12 8.29
C ILE A 344 -0.20 5.84 9.31
N ASP A 345 1.07 6.02 8.97
CA ASP A 345 2.01 6.77 9.80
C ASP A 345 1.64 8.27 9.88
N SER A 346 2.35 9.03 10.71
CA SER A 346 2.12 10.47 10.88
C SER A 346 2.28 11.29 9.59
N ASN A 347 3.03 10.77 8.61
CA ASN A 347 3.27 11.41 7.32
C ASN A 347 2.22 11.07 6.26
N GLY A 348 1.28 10.16 6.55
CA GLY A 348 0.29 9.69 5.56
C GLY A 348 0.78 8.51 4.72
N THR A 349 1.87 7.86 5.10
CA THR A 349 2.44 6.69 4.43
C THR A 349 1.86 5.41 5.01
N LEU A 350 1.67 4.39 4.17
CA LEU A 350 1.20 3.07 4.59
C LEU A 350 2.38 2.28 5.13
N ALA A 351 2.33 1.90 6.40
CA ALA A 351 3.40 1.19 7.08
C ALA A 351 2.89 -0.06 7.81
N PRO A 352 3.71 -1.12 7.95
CA PRO A 352 3.46 -2.25 8.83
C PRO A 352 3.10 -1.78 10.24
N SER A 353 2.10 -2.44 10.82
CA SER A 353 1.54 -2.04 12.11
C SER A 353 2.51 -2.17 13.29
N ASN A 354 3.63 -2.89 13.14
CA ASN A 354 4.66 -3.01 14.18
C ASN A 354 5.81 -1.99 14.02
N GLU A 355 5.88 -1.27 12.90
CA GLU A 355 6.87 -0.22 12.64
C GLU A 355 6.38 1.15 13.17
N VAL A 356 5.07 1.31 13.35
CA VAL A 356 4.45 2.52 13.93
C VAL A 356 3.94 2.22 15.34
N LYS A 357 4.24 3.09 16.30
CA LYS A 357 3.72 2.93 17.67
C LYS A 357 2.24 3.33 17.75
N PRO A 358 1.43 2.67 18.59
CA PRO A 358 0.06 3.10 18.84
C PRO A 358 -0.04 4.55 19.29
N GLY A 359 -0.76 5.37 18.52
CA GLY A 359 -0.91 6.80 18.75
C GLY A 359 0.10 7.70 18.03
N GLU A 360 1.07 7.13 17.31
CA GLU A 360 1.96 7.85 16.38
C GLU A 360 1.50 7.74 14.91
N THR A 361 0.26 7.28 14.70
CA THR A 361 -0.41 7.23 13.39
C THR A 361 -0.95 8.61 13.00
N ARG A 362 -1.33 8.80 11.73
CA ARG A 362 -1.92 10.05 11.24
C ARG A 362 -3.07 10.54 12.14
N ASP A 363 -3.02 11.82 12.52
CA ASP A 363 -4.12 12.46 13.25
C ASP A 363 -5.20 12.95 12.28
N THR A 364 -5.98 12.02 11.75
CA THR A 364 -7.05 12.30 10.78
C THR A 364 -8.17 13.15 11.37
N ARG A 365 -8.34 13.16 12.71
CA ARG A 365 -9.37 14.00 13.36
C ARG A 365 -9.05 15.48 13.23
N ASN A 366 -7.78 15.85 13.40
CA ASN A 366 -7.35 17.24 13.25
C ASN A 366 -6.91 17.57 11.81
N ASN A 367 -6.52 16.56 11.03
CA ASN A 367 -6.07 16.70 9.65
C ASN A 367 -6.87 15.79 8.69
N PRO A 368 -8.16 16.11 8.46
CA PRO A 368 -9.04 15.27 7.66
C PRO A 368 -8.52 15.15 6.23
N TRP A 369 -8.79 14.00 5.62
CA TRP A 369 -8.45 13.77 4.22
C TRP A 369 -9.29 14.63 3.27
N PRO A 370 -8.76 15.01 2.09
CA PRO A 370 -9.55 15.56 1.00
C PRO A 370 -10.69 14.60 0.61
N THR A 371 -11.83 15.15 0.19
CA THR A 371 -13.06 14.38 -0.12
C THR A 371 -13.45 14.41 -1.59
N ASP A 372 -12.70 15.14 -2.43
CA ASP A 372 -12.92 15.28 -3.86
C ASP A 372 -12.39 14.08 -4.68
N ASN A 373 -11.40 13.35 -4.16
CA ASN A 373 -10.91 12.03 -4.61
C ASN A 373 -10.94 11.79 -6.13
N PRO A 374 -10.35 12.68 -6.94
CA PRO A 374 -10.46 12.62 -8.41
C PRO A 374 -9.87 11.33 -8.99
N ASP A 375 -8.86 10.76 -8.34
CA ASP A 375 -8.11 9.61 -8.86
C ASP A 375 -8.85 8.26 -8.68
N ARG A 376 -9.94 8.22 -7.89
CA ARG A 376 -10.65 6.96 -7.58
C ARG A 376 -11.76 6.58 -8.56
N GLY A 377 -12.06 7.45 -9.53
CA GLY A 377 -13.12 7.23 -10.52
C GLY A 377 -12.79 6.17 -11.56
N ASP A 378 -11.49 5.98 -11.84
CA ASP A 378 -10.96 5.16 -12.94
C ASP A 378 -10.25 3.87 -12.47
N ASP A 379 -10.34 3.56 -11.17
CA ASP A 379 -9.75 2.36 -10.56
C ASP A 379 -10.43 1.04 -10.99
N HIS A 380 -9.88 -0.10 -10.53
CA HIS A 380 -10.40 -1.43 -10.81
C HIS A 380 -11.89 -1.56 -10.39
N ASP A 381 -12.75 -1.93 -11.35
CA ASP A 381 -14.16 -2.24 -11.10
C ASP A 381 -14.31 -3.70 -10.65
N PRO A 382 -14.72 -3.98 -9.40
CA PRO A 382 -14.88 -5.35 -8.92
C PRO A 382 -16.09 -6.08 -9.55
N GLY A 383 -16.90 -5.39 -10.35
CA GLY A 383 -18.11 -5.93 -10.95
C GLY A 383 -19.32 -5.92 -9.99
N GLN A 384 -20.39 -6.62 -10.38
CA GLN A 384 -21.56 -6.80 -9.51
C GLN A 384 -21.30 -7.93 -8.50
N PRO A 385 -21.78 -7.81 -7.24
CA PRO A 385 -21.73 -8.90 -6.28
C PRO A 385 -22.38 -10.16 -6.84
N SER A 386 -21.77 -11.30 -6.58
CA SER A 386 -22.17 -12.62 -7.07
C SER A 386 -22.33 -13.65 -5.96
N ALA A 387 -21.70 -13.39 -4.81
CA ALA A 387 -21.68 -14.32 -3.69
C ALA A 387 -23.00 -14.30 -2.92
N THR A 388 -23.37 -15.47 -2.41
CA THR A 388 -24.52 -15.64 -1.51
C THR A 388 -24.02 -16.10 -0.14
N PRO A 389 -24.60 -15.62 0.98
CA PRO A 389 -24.14 -16.01 2.31
C PRO A 389 -24.20 -17.54 2.52
N GLU A 390 -23.08 -18.16 2.87
CA GLU A 390 -22.92 -19.63 2.85
C GLU A 390 -23.64 -20.37 3.99
N GLN A 391 -23.77 -19.76 5.18
CA GLN A 391 -24.38 -20.46 6.32
C GLN A 391 -25.92 -20.42 6.29
N TYR A 392 -26.51 -21.62 6.24
CA TYR A 392 -27.93 -21.95 6.51
C TYR A 392 -28.04 -22.78 7.79
#